data_AF-A0A1I8IG94-F1
#
_entry.id   AF-A0A1I8IG94-F1
#
_cell.length_a   1.000
_cell.length_b   1.000
_cell.length_c   1.000
_cell.angle_alpha   90.00
_cell.angle_beta   90.00
_cell.angle_gamma   90.00
#
_symmetry.space_group_name_H-M   'P 1'
#
loop_
_entity.id
_entity.type
_entity.pdbx_description
1 polymer ?
#
loop_
_entity_poly.entity_id
_entity_poly.type
_entity_poly.pdbx_seq_one_letter_code
_entity_poly.pdbx_strand_id
1 'polypeptide(L)'
;CQNATASAISGYNPGTMTATNVTNNKAYYNLFNIGLESSLRCLPGFFRERDSPTATVATPTLSSSGQSVNTMLCGYNMSGSAYSPVVLQGFVEQCYPIRCATAQLKADIRIPNVEPYDSQITASHFNYSQRFYVTCNRGYVSYKNTSSITSPVECGQNYMDPTMGEWVPFDLNTCQATTSTRSRPWRTKADNRINQKQYSEFQSSSYPYYPNRVYIKCSTPGYFFDDRQFEKTIGCDLLNGSLIEGAWTGVLGTKLSLLKSAQCIEVSCDTDILIPKTAAGLAMLESLNYKSNAVISFDNGTVVNTNASSVNNQELMPYKTVLTFFCQDGMDTGTGAPIALCRSSGDWNLSSLPTCTKVSGKLDVRGKFFVPPAVEAAAAGSVGALAITISVLFGISLLMLDLSTLSRDLALMKRNLTNLKRRLDARRLQANKP
;
A
#
# COMPACT_ATOMS: atom_id res chain seq x y z
N CYS A 1 -17.81 7.16 60.40
CA CYS A 1 -18.79 6.43 59.58
C CYS A 1 -18.64 4.90 59.64
N GLN A 2 -17.47 4.32 59.92
CA GLN A 2 -17.27 2.85 59.85
C GLN A 2 -18.21 2.01 60.74
N ASN A 3 -18.76 2.59 61.82
CA ASN A 3 -19.73 1.90 62.70
C ASN A 3 -21.19 2.35 62.52
N ALA A 4 -21.48 3.31 61.63
CA ALA A 4 -22.86 3.57 61.23
C ALA A 4 -23.19 2.55 60.15
N THR A 5 -24.07 1.60 60.44
CA THR A 5 -24.49 0.59 59.47
C THR A 5 -24.99 1.30 58.21
N ALA A 6 -24.51 0.93 57.02
CA ALA A 6 -24.90 1.52 55.75
C ALA A 6 -26.44 1.56 55.54
N SER A 7 -27.19 0.74 56.28
CA SER A 7 -28.64 0.73 56.40
C SER A 7 -29.27 1.97 57.06
N ALA A 8 -28.49 2.84 57.70
CA ALA A 8 -28.98 4.05 58.36
C ALA A 8 -29.11 5.26 57.41
N ILE A 9 -28.66 5.13 56.16
CA ILE A 9 -28.62 6.22 55.17
C ILE A 9 -29.73 5.98 54.15
N SER A 10 -30.81 6.75 54.26
CA SER A 10 -31.95 6.61 53.34
C SER A 10 -31.55 7.03 51.93
N GLY A 11 -31.70 6.12 50.97
CA GLY A 11 -31.38 6.32 49.54
C GLY A 11 -29.96 5.92 49.13
N TYR A 12 -29.06 5.62 50.07
CA TYR A 12 -27.73 5.08 49.74
C TYR A 12 -27.80 3.60 49.40
N ASN A 13 -27.17 3.20 48.29
CA ASN A 13 -27.04 1.82 47.89
C ASN A 13 -25.56 1.47 47.66
N PRO A 14 -24.93 0.64 48.51
CA PRO A 14 -23.51 0.30 48.35
C PRO A 14 -23.20 -0.51 47.09
N GLY A 15 -24.21 -1.10 46.45
CA GLY A 15 -24.07 -1.80 45.16
C GLY A 15 -23.98 -0.86 43.96
N THR A 16 -24.37 0.41 44.10
CA THR A 16 -24.35 1.40 43.00
C THR A 16 -23.60 2.69 43.37
N MET A 17 -23.22 2.86 44.63
CA MET A 17 -22.60 4.07 45.17
C MET A 17 -21.40 3.78 46.06
N THR A 18 -20.43 4.68 46.03
CA THR A 18 -19.31 4.73 46.96
C THR A 18 -19.28 6.06 47.70
N ALA A 19 -18.80 6.01 48.94
CA ALA A 19 -18.58 7.17 49.77
C ALA A 19 -17.09 7.52 49.77
N THR A 20 -16.75 8.74 49.35
CA THR A 20 -15.38 9.24 49.41
C THR A 20 -15.28 10.35 50.44
N ASN A 21 -14.32 10.25 51.35
CA ASN A 21 -14.11 11.27 52.38
C ASN A 21 -13.51 12.53 51.74
N VAL A 22 -14.11 13.69 52.00
CA VAL A 22 -13.70 14.96 51.36
C VAL A 22 -13.03 15.92 52.37
N THR A 23 -12.49 15.38 53.48
CA THR A 23 -11.68 16.02 54.55
C THR A 23 -12.41 16.63 55.77
N ASN A 24 -11.62 16.89 56.82
CA ASN A 24 -11.86 16.76 58.27
C ASN A 24 -12.50 17.98 58.98
N ASN A 25 -13.20 17.69 60.10
CA ASN A 25 -13.50 18.60 61.21
C ASN A 25 -14.24 19.91 60.87
N LYS A 26 -15.32 19.85 60.07
CA LYS A 26 -16.27 20.98 60.06
C LYS A 26 -17.06 20.99 61.37
N ALA A 27 -16.88 22.06 62.15
CA ALA A 27 -17.71 22.35 63.31
C ALA A 27 -19.05 22.92 62.84
N TYR A 28 -20.15 22.25 63.18
CA TYR A 28 -21.50 22.73 62.90
C TYR A 28 -22.14 23.18 64.22
N TYR A 29 -22.39 24.50 64.32
CA TYR A 29 -22.63 25.22 65.58
C TYR A 29 -23.85 24.80 66.41
N ASN A 30 -24.68 23.86 65.94
CA ASN A 30 -25.93 23.51 66.63
C ASN A 30 -26.03 22.07 67.15
N LEU A 31 -25.15 21.13 66.78
CA LEU A 31 -25.30 19.71 67.16
C LEU A 31 -23.99 18.90 67.29
N PHE A 32 -22.81 19.44 66.93
CA PHE A 32 -21.57 18.63 66.78
C PHE A 32 -20.29 19.36 67.21
N ASN A 33 -19.42 18.67 67.96
CA ASN A 33 -18.06 19.16 68.23
C ASN A 33 -17.02 18.76 67.16
N ILE A 34 -17.21 17.65 66.42
CA ILE A 34 -16.37 17.20 65.27
C ILE A 34 -17.20 16.22 64.41
N GLY A 35 -17.10 16.30 63.07
CA GLY A 35 -17.70 15.34 62.13
C GLY A 35 -16.89 15.13 60.84
N LEU A 36 -17.14 14.01 60.17
CA LEU A 36 -16.53 13.62 58.89
C LEU A 36 -17.54 13.76 57.75
N GLU A 37 -17.26 14.63 56.79
CA GLU A 37 -18.07 14.80 55.58
C GLU A 37 -17.58 13.88 54.46
N SER A 38 -18.51 13.12 53.89
CA SER A 38 -18.26 12.22 52.75
C SER A 38 -19.16 12.61 51.59
N SER A 39 -18.58 12.63 50.39
CA SER A 39 -19.32 12.77 49.14
C SER A 39 -19.74 11.39 48.64
N LEU A 40 -21.00 11.28 48.24
CA LEU A 40 -21.56 10.10 47.60
C LEU A 40 -21.40 10.21 46.09
N ARG A 41 -20.78 9.19 45.49
CA ARG A 41 -20.53 9.08 44.06
C ARG A 41 -21.09 7.76 43.54
N CYS A 42 -21.61 7.75 42.32
CA CYS A 42 -21.95 6.50 41.66
C CYS A 42 -20.69 5.66 41.39
N LEU A 43 -20.83 4.35 41.48
CA LEU A 43 -19.80 3.41 41.02
C LEU A 43 -19.68 3.44 39.49
N PRO A 44 -18.54 3.03 38.90
CA PRO A 44 -18.40 2.89 37.45
C PRO A 44 -19.54 2.06 36.86
N GLY A 45 -20.09 2.50 35.74
CA GLY A 45 -21.28 1.88 35.13
C GLY A 45 -22.61 2.34 35.72
N PHE A 46 -22.59 3.32 36.63
CA PHE A 46 -23.79 3.98 37.13
C PHE A 46 -23.64 5.51 37.04
N PHE A 47 -24.77 6.20 36.99
CA PHE A 47 -24.83 7.67 36.85
C PHE A 47 -26.05 8.26 37.56
N ARG A 48 -26.01 9.56 37.85
CA ARG A 48 -27.16 10.37 38.24
C ARG A 48 -27.62 11.23 37.08
N GLU A 49 -28.89 11.62 37.06
CA GLU A 49 -29.40 12.53 36.01
C GLU A 49 -28.63 13.86 36.02
N ARG A 50 -28.27 14.36 37.21
CA ARG A 50 -27.43 15.55 37.39
C ARG A 50 -26.00 15.41 36.86
N ASP A 51 -25.50 14.19 36.66
CA ASP A 51 -24.16 13.98 36.10
C ASP A 51 -24.11 14.29 34.59
N SER A 52 -25.26 14.48 33.92
CA SER A 52 -25.29 14.89 32.51
C SER A 52 -24.87 16.36 32.35
N PRO A 53 -24.03 16.70 31.35
CA PRO A 53 -23.63 18.07 31.07
C PRO A 53 -24.79 19.02 30.72
N THR A 54 -25.92 18.46 30.27
CA THR A 54 -27.12 19.22 29.86
C THR A 54 -28.23 19.18 30.89
N ALA A 55 -27.98 18.59 32.06
CA ALA A 55 -28.98 18.38 33.09
C ALA A 55 -29.56 19.70 33.62
N THR A 56 -30.85 19.94 33.37
CA THR A 56 -31.65 20.99 34.02
C THR A 56 -32.42 20.40 35.21
N VAL A 57 -31.70 19.68 36.09
CA VAL A 57 -32.32 19.07 37.27
C VAL A 57 -32.51 20.15 38.33
N ALA A 58 -33.76 20.39 38.73
CA ALA A 58 -34.11 21.29 39.82
C ALA A 58 -33.23 20.99 41.05
N THR A 59 -32.59 22.00 41.61
CA THR A 59 -31.76 21.82 42.82
C THR A 59 -32.67 21.38 43.96
N PRO A 60 -32.50 20.17 44.52
CA PRO A 60 -33.20 19.79 45.73
C PRO A 60 -32.96 20.86 46.78
N THR A 61 -34.02 21.27 47.47
CA THR A 61 -33.91 22.11 48.65
C THR A 61 -32.93 21.45 49.61
N LEU A 62 -31.98 22.24 50.15
CA LEU A 62 -31.07 21.75 51.20
C LEU A 62 -31.91 21.04 52.27
N SER A 63 -31.40 19.92 52.79
CA SER A 63 -32.07 19.24 53.88
C SER A 63 -32.24 20.21 55.05
N SER A 64 -33.21 19.97 55.93
CA SER A 64 -33.42 20.77 57.15
C SER A 64 -32.16 20.88 58.02
N SER A 65 -31.19 19.99 57.81
CA SER A 65 -29.89 19.91 58.46
C SER A 65 -28.74 20.58 57.68
N GLY A 66 -29.01 21.22 56.53
CA GLY A 66 -28.07 22.08 55.79
C GLY A 66 -27.04 21.36 54.91
N GLN A 67 -27.17 20.06 54.68
CA GLN A 67 -26.24 19.29 53.83
C GLN A 67 -26.54 19.53 52.35
N SER A 68 -25.49 19.60 51.55
CA SER A 68 -25.58 19.61 50.10
C SER A 68 -26.09 18.26 49.58
N VAL A 69 -26.58 18.26 48.34
CA VAL A 69 -27.03 17.05 47.67
C VAL A 69 -25.89 16.05 47.53
N ASN A 70 -26.17 14.76 47.73
CA ASN A 70 -25.19 13.67 47.63
C ASN A 70 -24.00 13.83 48.59
N THR A 71 -24.20 14.46 49.74
CA THR A 71 -23.24 14.45 50.84
C THR A 71 -23.86 13.88 52.11
N MET A 72 -23.00 13.27 52.92
CA MET A 72 -23.33 12.82 54.25
C MET A 72 -22.29 13.30 55.24
N LEU A 73 -22.74 13.53 56.46
CA LEU A 73 -21.91 13.89 57.60
C LEU A 73 -22.11 12.85 58.68
N CYS A 74 -21.03 12.19 59.09
CA CYS A 74 -21.04 11.35 60.27
C CYS A 74 -20.39 12.09 61.44
N GLY A 75 -21.11 12.23 62.55
CA GLY A 75 -20.62 12.87 63.75
C GLY A 75 -21.13 12.20 65.01
N TYR A 76 -20.98 12.89 66.14
CA TYR A 76 -21.53 12.49 67.42
C TYR A 76 -22.38 13.61 67.99
N ASN A 77 -23.59 13.28 68.42
CA ASN A 77 -24.42 14.19 69.22
C ASN A 77 -24.00 14.09 70.68
N MET A 78 -23.88 15.24 71.35
CA MET A 78 -23.54 15.33 72.76
C MET A 78 -24.77 15.72 73.58
N SER A 79 -25.21 14.82 74.46
CA SER A 79 -26.20 15.12 75.49
C SER A 79 -25.56 14.88 76.87
N GLY A 80 -25.13 15.95 77.53
CA GLY A 80 -24.34 15.85 78.76
C GLY A 80 -22.94 15.27 78.49
N SER A 81 -22.54 14.22 79.22
CA SER A 81 -21.25 13.52 79.07
C SER A 81 -21.29 12.32 78.09
N ALA A 82 -22.45 12.02 77.49
CA ALA A 82 -22.62 10.88 76.59
C ALA A 82 -22.47 11.28 75.11
N TYR A 83 -21.75 10.46 74.34
CA TYR A 83 -21.58 10.59 72.90
C TYR A 83 -22.41 9.54 72.17
N SER A 84 -23.32 9.96 71.29
CA SER A 84 -24.10 9.05 70.43
C SER A 84 -23.79 9.30 68.95
N PRO A 85 -23.51 8.27 68.13
CA PRO A 85 -23.24 8.46 66.71
C PRO A 85 -24.49 8.97 65.99
N VAL A 86 -24.32 9.96 65.12
CA VAL A 86 -25.39 10.52 64.28
C VAL A 86 -24.90 10.64 62.85
N VAL A 87 -25.80 10.30 61.92
CA VAL A 87 -25.61 10.54 60.49
C VAL A 87 -26.59 11.60 60.04
N LEU A 88 -26.09 12.69 59.48
CA LEU A 88 -26.89 13.67 58.77
C LEU A 88 -26.63 13.54 57.28
N GLN A 89 -27.68 13.67 56.49
CA GLN A 89 -27.59 13.53 55.04
C GLN A 89 -28.37 14.63 54.33
N GLY A 90 -27.87 15.01 53.15
CA GLY A 90 -28.67 15.73 52.17
C GLY A 90 -29.64 14.79 51.44
N PHE A 91 -30.34 15.32 50.45
CA PHE A 91 -31.01 14.47 49.46
C PHE A 91 -29.96 13.57 48.76
N VAL A 92 -30.21 12.27 48.71
CA VAL A 92 -29.37 11.28 48.01
C VAL A 92 -30.08 10.89 46.72
N GLU A 93 -29.54 11.34 45.59
CA GLU A 93 -30.06 11.03 44.27
C GLU A 93 -29.71 9.59 43.88
N GLN A 94 -30.66 8.86 43.29
CA GLN A 94 -30.42 7.47 42.90
C GLN A 94 -29.43 7.37 41.73
N CYS A 95 -28.57 6.35 41.77
CA CYS A 95 -27.69 6.01 40.67
C CYS A 95 -28.36 4.98 39.74
N TYR A 96 -28.49 5.31 38.47
CA TYR A 96 -29.05 4.46 37.42
C TYR A 96 -27.94 3.71 36.66
N PRO A 97 -28.19 2.47 36.22
CA PRO A 97 -27.19 1.69 35.49
C PRO A 97 -27.03 2.17 34.05
N ILE A 98 -25.78 2.19 33.57
CA ILE A 98 -25.44 2.45 32.17
C ILE A 98 -25.81 1.26 31.30
N ARG A 99 -26.37 1.59 30.12
CA ARG A 99 -26.78 0.62 29.11
C ARG A 99 -26.39 1.09 27.72
N CYS A 100 -25.93 0.16 26.90
CA CYS A 100 -25.65 0.38 25.49
C CYS A 100 -26.76 -0.25 24.64
N ALA A 101 -27.40 0.55 23.81
CA ALA A 101 -28.51 0.11 22.97
C ALA A 101 -27.99 -0.66 21.74
N THR A 102 -28.54 -1.84 21.48
CA THR A 102 -28.11 -2.68 20.35
C THR A 102 -28.71 -2.26 19.02
N ALA A 103 -29.76 -1.43 19.04
CA ALA A 103 -30.41 -0.92 17.83
C ALA A 103 -29.40 -0.23 16.90
N GLN A 104 -28.48 0.56 17.48
CA GLN A 104 -27.43 1.25 16.74
C GLN A 104 -26.50 0.29 15.97
N LEU A 105 -26.18 -0.88 16.55
CA LEU A 105 -25.31 -1.88 15.93
C LEU A 105 -26.02 -2.69 14.82
N LYS A 106 -27.36 -2.75 14.84
CA LYS A 106 -28.18 -3.51 13.90
C LYS A 106 -28.69 -2.66 12.72
N ALA A 107 -28.97 -1.38 12.95
CA ALA A 107 -29.62 -0.51 11.98
C ALA A 107 -28.68 0.58 11.44
N ASP A 108 -27.85 1.19 12.30
CA ASP A 108 -27.22 2.48 12.01
C ASP A 108 -25.72 2.39 11.75
N ILE A 109 -25.01 1.46 12.41
CA ILE A 109 -23.56 1.38 12.41
C ILE A 109 -23.11 -0.07 12.26
N ARG A 110 -22.41 -0.38 11.16
CA ARG A 110 -21.81 -1.70 10.95
C ARG A 110 -20.39 -1.74 11.51
N ILE A 111 -20.10 -2.76 12.30
CA ILE A 111 -18.73 -3.05 12.74
C ILE A 111 -17.91 -3.40 11.48
N PRO A 112 -16.78 -2.73 11.21
CA PRO A 112 -15.94 -2.99 10.05
C PRO A 112 -15.15 -4.29 10.20
N ASN A 113 -14.87 -4.96 9.08
CA ASN A 113 -13.98 -6.12 8.97
C ASN A 113 -14.35 -7.33 9.86
N VAL A 114 -15.64 -7.52 10.12
CA VAL A 114 -16.17 -8.70 10.83
C VAL A 114 -17.13 -9.48 9.94
N GLU A 115 -17.32 -10.74 10.29
CA GLU A 115 -18.40 -11.58 9.77
C GLU A 115 -19.76 -11.07 10.27
N PRO A 116 -20.88 -11.43 9.62
CA PRO A 116 -22.21 -11.07 10.11
C PRO A 116 -22.43 -11.50 11.57
N TYR A 117 -22.80 -10.55 12.41
CA TYR A 117 -22.87 -10.73 13.88
C TYR A 117 -24.27 -10.51 14.46
N ASP A 118 -25.28 -10.20 13.64
CA ASP A 118 -26.64 -9.88 14.10
C ASP A 118 -27.27 -10.99 14.96
N SER A 119 -27.00 -12.24 14.61
CA SER A 119 -27.46 -13.43 15.35
C SER A 119 -26.81 -13.58 16.73
N GLN A 120 -25.65 -12.97 16.95
CA GLN A 120 -24.92 -12.99 18.23
C GLN A 120 -25.46 -11.93 19.19
N ILE A 121 -26.19 -10.93 18.67
CA ILE A 121 -26.80 -9.86 19.46
C ILE A 121 -28.25 -10.24 19.80
N THR A 122 -28.43 -10.99 20.89
CA THR A 122 -29.74 -11.48 21.34
C THR A 122 -30.47 -10.50 22.26
N ALA A 123 -29.74 -9.66 22.99
CA ALA A 123 -30.32 -8.66 23.89
C ALA A 123 -30.68 -7.36 23.15
N SER A 124 -31.63 -6.59 23.68
CA SER A 124 -31.95 -5.23 23.21
C SER A 124 -30.99 -4.17 23.77
N HIS A 125 -30.29 -4.50 24.85
CA HIS A 125 -29.32 -3.65 25.53
C HIS A 125 -28.28 -4.51 26.24
N PHE A 126 -27.07 -3.96 26.38
CA PHE A 126 -26.00 -4.52 27.20
C PHE A 126 -25.78 -3.60 28.40
N ASN A 127 -25.71 -4.16 29.61
CA ASN A 127 -25.32 -3.41 30.80
C ASN A 127 -23.80 -3.13 30.77
N TYR A 128 -23.35 -2.15 31.56
CA TYR A 128 -21.93 -1.86 31.73
C TYR A 128 -21.09 -3.12 31.95
N SER A 129 -19.93 -3.20 31.27
CA SER A 129 -19.00 -4.33 31.24
C SER A 129 -19.50 -5.63 30.60
N GLN A 130 -20.78 -5.72 30.25
CA GLN A 130 -21.26 -6.82 29.43
C GLN A 130 -20.68 -6.69 28.02
N ARG A 131 -20.32 -7.84 27.45
CA ARG A 131 -19.68 -7.93 26.15
C ARG A 131 -20.30 -9.02 25.31
N PHE A 132 -20.24 -8.84 24.00
CA PHE A 132 -20.41 -9.91 23.04
C PHE A 132 -19.13 -10.02 22.21
N TYR A 133 -19.03 -11.10 21.45
CA TYR A 133 -17.84 -11.39 20.66
C TYR A 133 -18.21 -11.41 19.20
N VAL A 134 -17.39 -10.79 18.36
CA VAL A 134 -17.49 -10.82 16.90
C VAL A 134 -16.33 -11.60 16.31
N THR A 135 -16.57 -12.26 15.19
CA THR A 135 -15.54 -12.95 14.41
C THR A 135 -14.98 -11.98 13.36
N CYS A 136 -13.68 -11.75 13.38
CA CYS A 136 -12.98 -10.95 12.38
C CYS A 136 -12.97 -11.66 11.03
N ASN A 137 -13.10 -10.89 9.95
CA ASN A 137 -12.95 -11.39 8.60
C ASN A 137 -11.54 -11.96 8.37
N ARG A 138 -11.42 -12.85 7.38
CA ARG A 138 -10.14 -13.41 6.95
C ARG A 138 -9.08 -12.31 6.78
N GLY A 139 -7.93 -12.49 7.43
CA GLY A 139 -6.83 -11.52 7.38
C GLY A 139 -6.92 -10.39 8.40
N TYR A 140 -7.91 -10.43 9.29
CA TYR A 140 -8.05 -9.51 10.42
C TYR A 140 -8.03 -10.27 11.74
N VAL A 141 -7.51 -9.61 12.78
CA VAL A 141 -7.33 -10.13 14.13
C VAL A 141 -7.89 -9.15 15.15
N SER A 142 -8.15 -9.61 16.36
CA SER A 142 -8.67 -8.74 17.42
C SER A 142 -7.72 -7.58 17.73
N TYR A 143 -8.29 -6.39 17.95
CA TYR A 143 -7.56 -5.23 18.42
C TYR A 143 -6.95 -5.43 19.82
N LYS A 144 -7.58 -6.27 20.68
CA LYS A 144 -7.04 -6.61 22.01
C LYS A 144 -6.03 -7.76 21.97
N ASN A 145 -6.17 -8.68 21.01
CA ASN A 145 -5.31 -9.86 20.89
C ASN A 145 -5.05 -10.23 19.44
N THR A 146 -3.84 -9.94 18.95
CA THR A 146 -3.42 -10.22 17.57
C THR A 146 -3.33 -11.71 17.24
N SER A 147 -3.44 -12.60 18.22
CA SER A 147 -3.44 -14.07 18.02
C SER A 147 -4.85 -14.65 17.94
N SER A 148 -5.90 -13.81 17.94
CA SER A 148 -7.30 -14.24 17.95
C SER A 148 -8.06 -13.65 16.77
N ILE A 149 -8.88 -14.48 16.12
CA ILE A 149 -9.90 -14.03 15.15
C ILE A 149 -11.15 -13.50 15.85
N THR A 150 -11.31 -13.73 17.15
CA THR A 150 -12.48 -13.31 17.90
C THR A 150 -12.15 -12.05 18.69
N SER A 151 -12.98 -11.01 18.55
CA SER A 151 -12.78 -9.72 19.19
C SER A 151 -13.98 -9.33 20.05
N PRO A 152 -13.77 -8.78 21.27
CA PRO A 152 -14.87 -8.37 22.12
C PRO A 152 -15.38 -6.97 21.73
N VAL A 153 -16.70 -6.79 21.83
CA VAL A 153 -17.37 -5.49 21.90
C VAL A 153 -18.02 -5.38 23.27
N GLU A 154 -17.69 -4.32 23.99
CA GLU A 154 -18.10 -4.16 25.39
C GLU A 154 -18.91 -2.88 25.57
N CYS A 155 -19.90 -2.91 26.46
CA CYS A 155 -20.59 -1.69 26.86
C CYS A 155 -19.78 -0.94 27.94
N GLY A 156 -19.25 0.22 27.56
CA GLY A 156 -18.58 1.16 28.44
C GLY A 156 -19.46 2.35 28.83
N GLN A 157 -18.87 3.25 29.60
CA GLN A 157 -19.47 4.52 30.01
C GLN A 157 -18.77 5.64 29.24
N ASN A 158 -19.54 6.54 28.63
CA ASN A 158 -18.99 7.61 27.84
C ASN A 158 -18.22 8.59 28.73
N TYR A 159 -17.05 9.04 28.25
CA TYR A 159 -16.18 9.93 29.02
C TYR A 159 -16.71 11.38 29.09
N MET A 160 -17.40 11.85 28.05
CA MET A 160 -17.89 13.22 27.95
C MET A 160 -19.24 13.40 28.64
N ASP A 161 -20.16 12.43 28.46
CA ASP A 161 -21.42 12.35 29.19
C ASP A 161 -21.50 11.02 29.95
N PRO A 162 -21.19 11.01 31.26
CA PRO A 162 -21.23 9.80 32.08
C PRO A 162 -22.61 9.14 32.15
N THR A 163 -23.68 9.80 31.71
CA THR A 163 -25.04 9.24 31.68
C THR A 163 -25.31 8.35 30.46
N MET A 164 -24.40 8.37 29.48
CA MET A 164 -24.54 7.61 28.24
C MET A 164 -23.68 6.36 28.21
N GLY A 165 -24.24 5.26 27.70
CA GLY A 165 -23.49 4.07 27.34
C GLY A 165 -22.77 4.25 26.01
N GLU A 166 -21.55 3.76 25.93
CA GLU A 166 -20.72 3.82 24.72
C GLU A 166 -20.13 2.45 24.42
N TRP A 167 -20.18 2.04 23.14
CA TRP A 167 -19.56 0.80 22.71
C TRP A 167 -18.04 0.92 22.72
N VAL A 168 -17.34 -0.12 23.17
CA VAL A 168 -15.88 -0.15 23.24
C VAL A 168 -15.34 -1.22 22.29
N PRO A 169 -14.42 -0.88 21.35
CA PRO A 169 -13.84 0.46 21.15
C PRO A 169 -14.86 1.45 20.54
N PHE A 170 -14.70 2.73 20.85
CA PHE A 170 -15.66 3.80 20.49
C PHE A 170 -15.84 3.97 18.97
N ASP A 171 -14.80 3.69 18.20
CA ASP A 171 -14.80 3.72 16.73
C ASP A 171 -15.26 2.40 16.12
N LEU A 172 -15.60 1.41 16.95
CA LEU A 172 -15.96 0.05 16.59
C LEU A 172 -14.91 -0.69 15.75
N ASN A 173 -13.66 -0.21 15.70
CA ASN A 173 -12.56 -0.92 15.03
C ASN A 173 -12.09 -2.10 15.90
N THR A 174 -12.94 -3.11 16.03
CA THR A 174 -12.70 -4.31 16.84
C THR A 174 -11.69 -5.25 16.17
N CYS A 175 -11.57 -5.19 14.85
CA CYS A 175 -10.73 -6.06 14.05
C CYS A 175 -9.73 -5.22 13.26
N GLN A 176 -8.44 -5.50 13.48
CA GLN A 176 -7.33 -4.85 12.80
C GLN A 176 -6.69 -5.80 11.80
N ALA A 177 -6.16 -5.25 10.70
CA ALA A 177 -5.53 -6.06 9.67
C ALA A 177 -4.30 -6.79 10.21
N THR A 178 -4.12 -8.03 9.75
CA THR A 178 -2.95 -8.84 10.07
C THR A 178 -1.69 -8.19 9.51
N THR A 179 -0.63 -8.17 10.31
CA THR A 179 0.65 -7.60 9.93
C THR A 179 1.60 -8.68 9.40
N SER A 180 2.29 -8.38 8.30
CA SER A 180 3.46 -9.14 7.85
C SER A 180 4.74 -8.45 8.37
N THR A 181 5.40 -9.06 9.36
CA THR A 181 6.71 -8.60 9.87
C THR A 181 7.83 -9.54 9.40
N ARG A 182 9.06 -9.12 9.06
CA ARG A 182 10.11 -8.58 9.97
C ARG A 182 11.26 -7.76 9.31
N SER A 183 11.10 -7.20 8.11
CA SER A 183 12.09 -6.25 7.57
C SER A 183 11.39 -5.19 6.72
N ARG A 184 11.87 -3.94 6.76
CA ARG A 184 11.33 -2.85 5.95
C ARG A 184 12.10 -2.79 4.63
N PRO A 185 11.58 -3.33 3.52
CA PRO A 185 12.09 -2.91 2.22
C PRO A 185 11.84 -1.41 2.03
N TRP A 186 12.64 -0.76 1.19
CA TRP A 186 12.42 0.62 0.75
C TRP A 186 11.19 0.65 -0.15
N ARG A 187 10.04 0.97 0.46
CA ARG A 187 8.73 0.92 -0.18
C ARG A 187 8.33 2.34 -0.57
N THR A 188 7.93 2.52 -1.82
CA THR A 188 7.62 3.83 -2.38
C THR A 188 6.12 4.09 -2.47
N LYS A 189 5.35 3.03 -2.73
CA LYS A 189 3.90 3.06 -2.83
C LYS A 189 3.34 1.70 -2.41
N ALA A 190 2.08 1.69 -1.99
CA ALA A 190 1.31 0.48 -1.78
C ALA A 190 -0.12 0.67 -2.24
N ASP A 191 -0.81 -0.42 -2.59
CA ASP A 191 -2.24 -0.43 -2.84
C ASP A 191 -2.91 -1.56 -2.07
N ASN A 192 -4.09 -1.29 -1.50
CA ASN A 192 -4.91 -2.33 -0.90
C ASN A 192 -5.62 -3.09 -2.02
N ARG A 193 -5.37 -4.40 -2.12
CA ARG A 193 -5.87 -5.23 -3.22
C ARG A 193 -7.39 -5.40 -3.23
N ILE A 194 -8.07 -5.19 -2.11
CA ILE A 194 -9.53 -5.37 -1.99
C ILE A 194 -10.26 -4.09 -2.41
N ASN A 195 -9.91 -2.96 -1.81
CA ASN A 195 -10.62 -1.70 -2.04
C ASN A 195 -9.89 -0.74 -3.00
N GLN A 196 -8.77 -1.17 -3.56
CA GLN A 196 -7.92 -0.42 -4.51
C GLN A 196 -7.41 0.92 -3.96
N LYS A 197 -7.46 1.12 -2.63
CA LYS A 197 -6.94 2.33 -1.99
C LYS A 197 -5.43 2.38 -2.17
N GLN A 198 -4.94 3.51 -2.70
CA GLN A 198 -3.51 3.76 -2.87
C GLN A 198 -2.93 4.50 -1.67
N TYR A 199 -1.69 4.17 -1.34
CA TYR A 199 -0.93 4.74 -0.24
C TYR A 199 0.41 5.24 -0.76
N SER A 200 0.73 6.50 -0.46
CA SER A 200 2.02 7.12 -0.78
C SER A 200 3.07 6.82 0.29
N GLU A 201 4.31 7.24 0.05
CA GLU A 201 5.44 7.08 0.98
C GLU A 201 5.16 7.66 2.38
N PHE A 202 4.36 8.74 2.46
CA PHE A 202 3.94 9.36 3.71
C PHE A 202 3.00 8.47 4.56
N GLN A 203 2.42 7.43 3.95
CA GLN A 203 1.53 6.47 4.60
C GLN A 203 2.19 5.08 4.77
N SER A 204 3.51 5.07 4.95
CA SER A 204 4.32 3.86 5.12
C SER A 204 3.85 2.92 6.25
N SER A 205 3.15 3.46 7.26
CA SER A 205 2.53 2.69 8.34
C SER A 205 1.47 1.72 7.83
N SER A 206 0.83 1.98 6.68
CA SER A 206 -0.20 1.11 6.11
C SER A 206 0.39 -0.11 5.40
N TYR A 207 1.65 -0.05 4.96
CA TYR A 207 2.22 -1.05 4.05
C TYR A 207 2.36 -2.48 4.59
N PRO A 208 2.64 -2.75 5.88
CA PRO A 208 2.82 -4.11 6.37
C PRO A 208 1.50 -4.86 6.58
N TYR A 209 0.35 -4.26 6.29
CA TYR A 209 -0.94 -4.87 6.56
C TYR A 209 -1.52 -5.63 5.39
N TYR A 210 -2.15 -6.77 5.67
CA TYR A 210 -2.96 -7.51 4.71
C TYR A 210 -4.13 -6.63 4.24
N PRO A 211 -4.55 -6.70 2.96
CA PRO A 211 -3.99 -7.44 1.83
C PRO A 211 -3.15 -6.52 0.93
N ASN A 212 -2.21 -5.76 1.47
CA ASN A 212 -1.54 -4.75 0.66
C ASN A 212 -0.57 -5.36 -0.34
N ARG A 213 -0.59 -4.77 -1.53
CA ARG A 213 0.41 -4.89 -2.58
C ARG A 213 1.38 -3.74 -2.42
N VAL A 214 2.67 -4.04 -2.45
CA VAL A 214 3.72 -3.09 -2.11
C VAL A 214 4.74 -3.05 -3.22
N TYR A 215 5.18 -1.84 -3.56
CA TYR A 215 6.18 -1.62 -4.60
C TYR A 215 7.50 -1.19 -3.97
N ILE A 216 8.56 -1.81 -4.46
CA ILE A 216 9.91 -1.60 -3.99
C ILE A 216 10.70 -0.98 -5.12
N LYS A 217 11.44 0.09 -4.80
CA LYS A 217 12.31 0.80 -5.72
C LYS A 217 13.72 0.89 -5.14
N CYS A 218 14.72 0.79 -6.00
CA CYS A 218 16.11 1.02 -5.65
C CYS A 218 16.38 2.49 -5.27
N SER A 219 17.23 2.70 -4.27
CA SER A 219 17.75 4.03 -3.90
C SER A 219 18.80 4.54 -4.89
N THR A 220 19.53 3.64 -5.55
CA THR A 220 20.47 3.91 -6.65
C THR A 220 19.95 3.32 -7.98
N PRO A 221 20.37 3.83 -9.15
CA PRO A 221 20.06 3.21 -10.43
C PRO A 221 20.62 1.77 -10.50
N GLY A 222 19.72 0.80 -10.48
CA GLY A 222 20.05 -0.61 -10.26
C GLY A 222 18.83 -1.48 -10.49
N TYR A 223 19.06 -2.79 -10.63
CA TYR A 223 17.99 -3.78 -10.66
C TYR A 223 17.96 -4.56 -9.36
N PHE A 224 16.76 -4.77 -8.83
CA PHE A 224 16.57 -5.52 -7.59
C PHE A 224 16.52 -7.04 -7.84
N PHE A 225 16.25 -7.46 -9.08
CA PHE A 225 15.95 -8.84 -9.44
C PHE A 225 16.83 -9.31 -10.59
N ASP A 226 17.12 -10.62 -10.60
CA ASP A 226 17.92 -11.30 -11.63
C ASP A 226 17.36 -11.07 -13.06
N ASP A 227 16.08 -10.74 -13.20
CA ASP A 227 15.39 -10.43 -14.47
C ASP A 227 15.44 -8.95 -14.88
N ARG A 228 16.29 -8.13 -14.23
CA ARG A 228 16.56 -6.74 -14.60
C ARG A 228 15.31 -5.84 -14.61
N GLN A 229 14.36 -6.04 -13.70
CA GLN A 229 13.22 -5.13 -13.51
C GLN A 229 13.49 -4.07 -12.43
N PHE A 230 13.16 -2.81 -12.72
CA PHE A 230 13.38 -1.64 -11.84
C PHE A 230 12.44 -1.55 -10.65
N GLU A 231 11.22 -2.08 -10.81
CA GLU A 231 10.19 -2.09 -9.80
C GLU A 231 9.64 -3.51 -9.76
N LYS A 232 9.53 -4.09 -8.57
CA LYS A 232 8.62 -5.21 -8.39
C LYS A 232 7.71 -5.01 -7.21
N THR A 233 6.67 -5.79 -7.35
CA THR A 233 5.57 -5.91 -6.45
C THR A 233 5.79 -7.09 -5.52
N ILE A 234 5.66 -6.87 -4.22
CA ILE A 234 5.48 -7.93 -3.22
C ILE A 234 4.12 -7.82 -2.57
N GLY A 235 3.58 -8.93 -2.07
CA GLY A 235 2.31 -8.99 -1.36
C GLY A 235 2.51 -9.18 0.13
N CYS A 236 1.74 -8.46 0.94
CA CYS A 236 1.41 -8.89 2.30
C CYS A 236 0.21 -9.83 2.20
N ASP A 237 0.44 -11.13 2.37
CA ASP A 237 -0.60 -12.16 2.28
C ASP A 237 -0.62 -13.06 3.52
N LEU A 238 -1.64 -13.90 3.64
CA LEU A 238 -1.69 -14.89 4.70
C LEU A 238 -0.78 -16.08 4.40
N LEU A 239 -0.14 -16.61 5.43
CA LEU A 239 0.60 -17.86 5.36
C LEU A 239 -0.35 -18.98 4.94
N ASN A 240 0.14 -19.96 4.18
CA ASN A 240 -0.70 -21.00 3.61
C ASN A 240 -1.44 -21.78 4.73
N GLY A 241 -2.77 -21.83 4.66
CA GLY A 241 -3.62 -22.44 5.68
C GLY A 241 -3.84 -21.60 6.95
N SER A 242 -3.22 -20.42 7.07
CA SER A 242 -3.44 -19.51 8.20
C SER A 242 -4.56 -18.51 7.94
N LEU A 243 -5.28 -18.15 8.99
CA LEU A 243 -6.28 -17.07 8.99
C LEU A 243 -5.74 -15.75 9.56
N ILE A 244 -4.64 -15.82 10.31
CA ILE A 244 -4.16 -14.73 11.19
C ILE A 244 -2.65 -14.46 11.09
N GLU A 245 -1.89 -15.29 10.40
CA GLU A 245 -0.46 -15.09 10.24
C GLU A 245 -0.16 -14.50 8.87
N GLY A 246 0.37 -13.28 8.86
CA GLY A 246 0.81 -12.58 7.66
C GLY A 246 2.23 -12.94 7.28
N ALA A 247 2.46 -13.21 6.00
CA ALA A 247 3.78 -13.38 5.42
C ALA A 247 3.94 -12.52 4.16
N TRP A 248 5.18 -12.07 3.93
CA TRP A 248 5.54 -11.49 2.64
C TRP A 248 5.56 -12.58 1.59
N THR A 249 4.79 -12.39 0.52
CA THR A 249 4.77 -13.26 -0.65
C THR A 249 5.38 -12.52 -1.84
N GLY A 250 6.32 -13.19 -2.51
CA GLY A 250 6.94 -12.67 -3.72
C GLY A 250 6.14 -13.09 -4.95
N VAL A 251 6.18 -12.30 -6.02
CA VAL A 251 5.82 -12.79 -7.35
C VAL A 251 6.88 -13.82 -7.79
N LEU A 252 6.50 -14.81 -8.62
CA LEU A 252 7.38 -15.86 -9.17
C LEU A 252 8.83 -15.36 -9.40
N GLY A 253 9.81 -16.07 -8.81
CA GLY A 253 11.23 -15.74 -8.90
C GLY A 253 11.77 -14.78 -7.84
N THR A 254 10.93 -14.17 -7.01
CA THR A 254 11.38 -13.27 -5.92
C THR A 254 12.00 -14.04 -4.76
N LYS A 255 13.31 -13.91 -4.55
CA LYS A 255 14.01 -14.42 -3.35
C LYS A 255 13.74 -13.50 -2.15
N LEU A 256 12.69 -13.82 -1.40
CA LEU A 256 12.25 -13.04 -0.22
C LEU A 256 13.35 -12.84 0.86
N SER A 257 14.33 -13.74 0.94
CA SER A 257 15.48 -13.63 1.84
C SER A 257 16.39 -12.42 1.53
N LEU A 258 16.42 -11.97 0.26
CA LEU A 258 17.22 -10.83 -0.21
C LEU A 258 16.53 -9.48 0.02
N LEU A 259 15.24 -9.46 0.42
CA LEU A 259 14.55 -8.23 0.83
C LEU A 259 15.20 -7.54 2.04
N LYS A 260 16.00 -8.28 2.83
CA LYS A 260 16.72 -7.75 3.98
C LYS A 260 17.91 -6.87 3.60
N SER A 261 18.58 -7.19 2.50
CA SER A 261 19.71 -6.38 2.02
C SER A 261 19.24 -5.30 1.05
N ALA A 262 18.22 -5.56 0.23
CA ALA A 262 17.73 -4.63 -0.80
C ALA A 262 18.87 -3.90 -1.53
N GLN A 263 20.03 -4.55 -1.65
CA GLN A 263 21.20 -4.04 -2.31
C GLN A 263 20.94 -4.29 -3.78
N CYS A 264 20.56 -3.23 -4.47
CA CYS A 264 20.36 -3.30 -5.91
C CYS A 264 21.67 -3.71 -6.56
N ILE A 265 21.58 -4.59 -7.54
CA ILE A 265 22.70 -4.87 -8.42
C ILE A 265 22.89 -3.59 -9.23
N GLU A 266 24.07 -2.99 -9.14
CA GLU A 266 24.40 -1.81 -9.92
C GLU A 266 24.18 -2.12 -11.41
N VAL A 267 23.50 -1.21 -12.11
CA VAL A 267 23.36 -1.37 -13.56
C VAL A 267 24.76 -1.37 -14.16
N SER A 268 25.07 -2.40 -14.93
CA SER A 268 26.32 -2.50 -15.67
C SER A 268 26.06 -2.83 -17.14
N CYS A 269 26.87 -2.27 -18.03
CA CYS A 269 26.83 -2.55 -19.46
C CYS A 269 27.93 -3.53 -19.85
N ASP A 270 27.57 -4.50 -20.67
CA ASP A 270 28.48 -5.51 -21.20
C ASP A 270 29.38 -4.90 -22.28
N THR A 271 30.68 -4.84 -22.03
CA THR A 271 31.65 -4.27 -22.97
C THR A 271 31.94 -5.17 -24.16
N ASP A 272 31.73 -6.49 -24.05
CA ASP A 272 32.01 -7.42 -25.14
C ASP A 272 30.99 -7.24 -26.28
N ILE A 273 29.79 -6.73 -25.99
CA ILE A 273 28.81 -6.29 -26.99
C ILE A 273 29.31 -5.04 -27.74
N LEU A 274 30.03 -4.15 -27.07
CA LEU A 274 30.52 -2.90 -27.63
C LEU A 274 31.79 -3.10 -28.48
N ILE A 275 32.79 -3.77 -27.91
CA ILE A 275 34.05 -4.14 -28.56
C ILE A 275 34.32 -5.61 -28.23
N PRO A 276 34.02 -6.55 -29.13
CA PRO A 276 34.25 -7.97 -28.88
C PRO A 276 35.74 -8.26 -28.60
N LYS A 277 36.03 -9.17 -27.66
CA LYS A 277 37.38 -9.71 -27.36
C LYS A 277 37.91 -10.65 -28.47
N THR A 278 37.70 -10.29 -29.73
CA THR A 278 38.10 -11.09 -30.88
C THR A 278 38.83 -10.19 -31.88
N ALA A 279 39.54 -10.79 -32.84
CA ALA A 279 40.15 -10.05 -33.94
C ALA A 279 39.15 -9.14 -34.69
N ALA A 280 37.86 -9.47 -34.65
CA ALA A 280 36.79 -8.66 -35.22
C ALA A 280 36.55 -7.34 -34.46
N GLY A 281 36.76 -7.28 -33.15
CA GLY A 281 36.63 -6.05 -32.36
C GLY A 281 37.74 -5.04 -32.65
N LEU A 282 38.98 -5.53 -32.85
CA LEU A 282 40.09 -4.71 -33.33
C LEU A 282 39.84 -4.20 -34.76
N ALA A 283 39.39 -5.07 -35.66
CA ALA A 283 39.04 -4.68 -37.02
C ALA A 283 37.89 -3.64 -37.07
N MET A 284 36.94 -3.71 -36.14
CA MET A 284 35.88 -2.70 -36.00
C MET A 284 36.45 -1.33 -35.63
N LEU A 285 37.34 -1.24 -34.63
CA LEU A 285 37.97 0.01 -34.22
C LEU A 285 38.80 0.63 -35.36
N GLU A 286 39.51 -0.22 -36.12
CA GLU A 286 40.25 0.20 -37.31
C GLU A 286 39.33 0.72 -38.42
N SER A 287 38.22 0.02 -38.69
CA SER A 287 37.22 0.45 -39.69
C SER A 287 36.56 1.80 -39.36
N LEU A 288 36.56 2.18 -38.08
CA LEU A 288 36.02 3.46 -37.60
C LEU A 288 37.06 4.58 -37.58
N ASN A 289 38.32 4.31 -37.95
CA ASN A 289 39.46 5.23 -37.94
C ASN A 289 39.76 5.85 -36.55
N TYR A 290 39.58 5.07 -35.49
CA TYR A 290 39.94 5.48 -34.13
C TYR A 290 41.43 5.24 -33.84
N LYS A 291 41.98 6.02 -32.91
CA LYS A 291 43.31 5.82 -32.31
C LYS A 291 43.28 4.60 -31.40
N SER A 292 44.48 4.10 -31.10
CA SER A 292 44.67 2.99 -30.18
C SER A 292 44.42 3.35 -28.72
N ASN A 293 44.26 4.62 -28.35
CA ASN A 293 43.95 5.06 -26.99
C ASN A 293 42.47 5.42 -26.81
N ALA A 294 41.96 5.18 -25.60
CA ALA A 294 40.61 5.53 -25.17
C ALA A 294 40.64 6.00 -23.71
N VAL A 295 39.63 6.78 -23.33
CA VAL A 295 39.43 7.24 -21.95
C VAL A 295 38.14 6.67 -21.41
N ILE A 296 38.21 6.09 -20.21
CA ILE A 296 37.06 5.62 -19.45
C ILE A 296 36.83 6.61 -18.31
N SER A 297 35.66 7.24 -18.27
CA SER A 297 35.26 8.14 -17.19
C SER A 297 34.10 7.55 -16.42
N PHE A 298 34.23 7.45 -15.10
CA PHE A 298 33.21 6.91 -14.20
C PHE A 298 32.44 8.04 -13.49
N ASP A 299 31.20 7.78 -13.04
CA ASP A 299 30.36 8.77 -12.34
C ASP A 299 31.00 9.30 -11.05
N ASN A 300 31.88 8.50 -10.42
CA ASN A 300 32.62 8.89 -9.22
C ASN A 300 33.78 9.88 -9.50
N GLY A 301 33.95 10.31 -10.76
CA GLY A 301 35.00 11.24 -11.18
C GLY A 301 36.34 10.58 -11.51
N THR A 302 36.46 9.25 -11.38
CA THR A 302 37.67 8.52 -11.77
C THR A 302 37.80 8.48 -13.29
N VAL A 303 39.00 8.70 -13.80
CA VAL A 303 39.32 8.67 -15.24
C VAL A 303 40.49 7.72 -15.48
N VAL A 304 40.32 6.78 -16.41
CA VAL A 304 41.33 5.77 -16.76
C VAL A 304 41.68 5.90 -18.23
N ASN A 305 42.96 6.11 -18.53
CA ASN A 305 43.49 6.07 -19.88
C ASN A 305 43.88 4.62 -20.19
N THR A 306 43.37 4.07 -21.28
CA THR A 306 43.63 2.70 -21.70
C THR A 306 43.82 2.61 -23.20
N ASN A 307 44.21 1.44 -23.69
CA ASN A 307 44.11 1.15 -25.12
C ASN A 307 42.65 0.86 -25.48
N ALA A 308 42.20 1.33 -26.64
CA ALA A 308 40.86 1.11 -27.17
C ALA A 308 40.52 -0.39 -27.27
N SER A 309 41.50 -1.22 -27.66
CA SER A 309 41.38 -2.68 -27.69
C SER A 309 41.29 -3.34 -26.32
N SER A 310 41.69 -2.63 -25.25
CA SER A 310 41.68 -3.10 -23.86
C SER A 310 40.47 -2.60 -23.07
N VAL A 311 39.57 -1.83 -23.69
CA VAL A 311 38.35 -1.29 -23.04
C VAL A 311 37.42 -2.41 -22.58
N ASN A 312 37.43 -3.55 -23.26
CA ASN A 312 36.64 -4.73 -22.92
C ASN A 312 37.28 -5.65 -21.86
N ASN A 313 38.47 -5.32 -21.34
CA ASN A 313 39.14 -6.16 -20.33
C ASN A 313 38.31 -6.31 -19.04
N GLN A 314 37.45 -5.34 -18.73
CA GLN A 314 36.37 -5.52 -17.76
C GLN A 314 35.10 -5.87 -18.51
N GLU A 315 34.59 -7.09 -18.30
CA GLU A 315 33.37 -7.61 -18.94
C GLU A 315 32.13 -6.74 -18.67
N LEU A 316 32.06 -6.11 -17.49
CA LEU A 316 30.94 -5.27 -17.06
C LEU A 316 31.44 -3.91 -16.57
N MET A 317 30.87 -2.83 -17.12
CA MET A 317 31.15 -1.44 -16.73
C MET A 317 29.94 -0.83 -16.03
N PRO A 318 30.11 -0.10 -14.91
CA PRO A 318 28.98 0.45 -14.15
C PRO A 318 28.23 1.56 -14.91
N TYR A 319 27.00 1.82 -14.48
CA TYR A 319 26.13 2.86 -15.03
C TYR A 319 26.79 4.25 -15.04
N LYS A 320 26.49 5.02 -16.09
CA LYS A 320 27.11 6.30 -16.44
C LYS A 320 28.61 6.23 -16.73
N THR A 321 29.19 5.04 -16.90
CA THR A 321 30.51 4.96 -17.53
C THR A 321 30.44 5.58 -18.91
N VAL A 322 31.35 6.52 -19.18
CA VAL A 322 31.53 7.20 -20.46
C VAL A 322 32.84 6.72 -21.07
N LEU A 323 32.74 6.06 -22.22
CA LEU A 323 33.90 5.66 -23.02
C LEU A 323 34.10 6.71 -24.10
N THR A 324 35.27 7.35 -24.12
CA THR A 324 35.63 8.35 -25.12
C THR A 324 36.77 7.81 -25.98
N PHE A 325 36.53 7.77 -27.29
CA PHE A 325 37.51 7.40 -28.30
C PHE A 325 38.06 8.66 -28.98
N PHE A 326 39.21 8.52 -29.65
CA PHE A 326 39.84 9.62 -30.38
C PHE A 326 40.04 9.23 -31.83
N CYS A 327 39.83 10.17 -32.76
CA CYS A 327 40.13 9.95 -34.17
C CYS A 327 41.64 9.95 -34.44
N GLN A 328 42.08 9.21 -35.46
CA GLN A 328 43.45 9.26 -35.98
C GLN A 328 43.84 10.68 -36.44
N ASP A 329 45.14 10.95 -36.51
CA ASP A 329 45.63 12.28 -36.87
C ASP A 329 45.19 12.69 -38.29
N GLY A 330 44.67 13.91 -38.42
CA GLY A 330 44.08 14.41 -39.67
C GLY A 330 42.64 13.94 -39.94
N MET A 331 41.98 13.29 -38.97
CA MET A 331 40.59 12.82 -39.04
C MET A 331 39.74 13.47 -37.93
N ASP A 332 38.46 13.73 -38.20
CA ASP A 332 37.48 14.23 -37.23
C ASP A 332 36.08 13.67 -37.54
N THR A 333 35.21 13.66 -36.54
CA THR A 333 33.79 13.32 -36.67
C THR A 333 32.93 14.53 -37.04
N GLY A 334 33.46 15.76 -36.83
CA GLY A 334 32.74 17.01 -37.04
C GLY A 334 31.61 17.30 -36.04
N THR A 335 31.36 16.40 -35.08
CA THR A 335 30.28 16.47 -34.09
C THR A 335 30.77 16.35 -32.64
N GLY A 336 32.07 16.13 -32.43
CA GLY A 336 32.71 15.98 -31.13
C GLY A 336 33.39 14.62 -30.95
N ALA A 337 33.94 14.35 -29.77
CA ALA A 337 34.59 13.07 -29.51
C ALA A 337 33.58 11.91 -29.63
N PRO A 338 33.93 10.80 -30.31
CA PRO A 338 33.11 9.59 -30.31
C PRO A 338 32.97 9.03 -28.89
N ILE A 339 31.73 8.90 -28.42
CA ILE A 339 31.40 8.54 -27.04
C ILE A 339 30.40 7.38 -27.00
N ALA A 340 30.66 6.40 -26.13
CA ALA A 340 29.68 5.40 -25.70
C ALA A 340 29.29 5.64 -24.24
N LEU A 341 27.99 5.73 -23.93
CA LEU A 341 27.49 5.95 -22.57
C LEU A 341 26.71 4.74 -22.08
N CYS A 342 27.06 4.19 -20.92
CA CYS A 342 26.26 3.14 -20.27
C CYS A 342 24.95 3.71 -19.71
N ARG A 343 23.81 3.31 -20.29
CA ARG A 343 22.47 3.81 -19.89
C ARG A 343 21.94 3.08 -18.68
N SER A 344 20.90 3.65 -18.07
CA SER A 344 20.19 3.02 -16.96
C SER A 344 19.55 1.68 -17.36
N SER A 345 19.29 1.44 -18.65
CA SER A 345 18.77 0.14 -19.13
C SER A 345 19.78 -1.00 -19.06
N GLY A 346 21.08 -0.72 -18.89
CA GLY A 346 22.15 -1.71 -18.99
C GLY A 346 22.67 -1.92 -20.43
N ASP A 347 22.26 -1.06 -21.36
CA ASP A 347 22.77 -1.04 -22.74
C ASP A 347 23.65 0.18 -23.00
N TRP A 348 24.61 0.02 -23.91
CA TRP A 348 25.40 1.14 -24.42
C TRP A 348 24.55 2.05 -25.31
N ASN A 349 24.64 3.35 -25.06
CA ASN A 349 24.20 4.34 -26.03
C ASN A 349 25.31 4.53 -27.08
N LEU A 350 25.03 4.09 -28.30
CA LEU A 350 25.95 4.17 -29.44
C LEU A 350 25.65 5.35 -30.37
N SER A 351 24.62 6.17 -30.08
CA SER A 351 24.20 7.27 -30.95
C SER A 351 25.30 8.31 -31.19
N SER A 352 26.31 8.33 -30.33
CA SER A 352 27.46 9.24 -30.35
C SER A 352 28.78 8.54 -30.75
N LEU A 353 28.74 7.37 -31.40
CA LEU A 353 29.90 6.69 -32.00
C LEU A 353 29.92 6.82 -33.53
N PRO A 354 30.23 7.99 -34.09
CA PRO A 354 30.37 8.17 -35.53
C PRO A 354 31.74 7.68 -36.03
N THR A 355 31.82 7.28 -37.29
CA THR A 355 33.07 7.01 -38.00
C THR A 355 33.89 8.30 -38.16
N CYS A 356 35.20 8.25 -37.91
CA CYS A 356 36.07 9.40 -38.17
C CYS A 356 36.36 9.55 -39.67
N THR A 357 36.32 10.79 -40.16
CA THR A 357 36.49 11.12 -41.59
C THR A 357 37.66 12.07 -41.80
N LYS A 358 38.30 12.04 -42.98
CA LYS A 358 39.43 12.93 -43.29
C LYS A 358 38.99 14.38 -43.21
N VAL A 359 39.73 15.18 -42.45
CA VAL A 359 39.59 16.63 -42.47
C VAL A 359 40.08 17.10 -43.83
N SER A 360 39.15 17.37 -44.77
CA SER A 360 39.53 17.89 -46.08
C SER A 360 40.17 19.26 -45.86
N GLY A 361 41.45 19.38 -46.19
CA GLY A 361 42.21 20.61 -46.09
C GLY A 361 41.67 21.67 -47.06
N LYS A 362 40.62 22.37 -46.64
CA LYS A 362 40.19 23.73 -46.99
C LYS A 362 38.74 23.89 -46.55
N LEU A 363 38.52 24.63 -45.47
CA LEU A 363 37.31 25.42 -45.31
C LEU A 363 37.71 26.73 -44.64
N ASP A 364 37.52 27.79 -45.42
CA ASP A 364 37.72 29.19 -45.06
C ASP A 364 36.78 29.57 -43.91
N VAL A 365 37.29 30.45 -43.07
CA VAL A 365 36.73 30.82 -41.77
C VAL A 365 35.58 31.79 -41.97
N ARG A 366 34.33 31.34 -41.75
CA ARG A 366 33.24 32.12 -41.12
C ARG A 366 31.97 31.27 -40.94
N GLY A 367 31.70 30.87 -39.70
CA GLY A 367 30.43 30.27 -39.29
C GLY A 367 30.58 28.81 -38.88
N LYS A 368 30.59 28.56 -37.58
CA LYS A 368 30.60 27.23 -36.96
C LYS A 368 29.37 26.45 -37.43
N PHE A 369 29.55 25.42 -38.25
CA PHE A 369 28.93 24.08 -38.19
C PHE A 369 29.44 23.29 -39.40
N PHE A 370 30.06 22.13 -39.14
CA PHE A 370 30.43 21.17 -40.17
C PHE A 370 29.17 20.41 -40.59
N VAL A 371 28.78 20.52 -41.86
CA VAL A 371 27.82 19.61 -42.47
C VAL A 371 28.65 18.55 -43.20
N PRO A 372 28.65 17.28 -42.76
CA PRO A 372 29.36 16.24 -43.48
C PRO A 372 28.83 16.16 -44.92
N PRO A 373 29.69 15.92 -45.94
CA PRO A 373 29.19 15.56 -47.25
C PRO A 373 28.29 14.34 -47.10
N ALA A 374 27.20 14.26 -47.87
CA ALA A 374 26.30 13.11 -47.88
C ALA A 374 27.07 11.87 -48.36
N VAL A 375 27.73 11.20 -47.43
CA VAL A 375 28.20 9.83 -47.62
C VAL A 375 26.94 9.01 -47.44
N GLU A 376 26.39 8.50 -48.55
CA GLU A 376 25.40 7.44 -48.47
C GLU A 376 25.97 6.37 -47.53
N ALA A 377 25.22 6.03 -46.48
CA ALA A 377 25.59 4.95 -45.60
C ALA A 377 25.94 3.74 -46.48
N ALA A 378 27.07 3.06 -46.24
CA ALA A 378 27.46 1.87 -47.00
C ALA A 378 26.39 0.74 -46.94
N ALA A 379 25.39 0.88 -46.07
CA ALA A 379 24.20 0.03 -45.97
C ALA A 379 22.94 0.57 -46.71
N ALA A 380 22.95 1.77 -47.29
CA ALA A 380 21.80 2.32 -48.02
C ALA A 380 21.49 1.47 -49.28
N GLY A 381 22.52 0.95 -49.95
CA GLY A 381 22.36 0.01 -51.05
C GLY A 381 21.74 -1.33 -50.62
N SER A 382 22.08 -1.84 -49.42
CA SER A 382 21.57 -3.14 -48.94
C SER A 382 20.16 -3.04 -48.34
N VAL A 383 19.84 -1.94 -47.64
CA VAL A 383 18.49 -1.67 -47.12
C VAL A 383 17.51 -1.34 -48.25
N GLY A 384 17.96 -0.58 -49.26
CA GLY A 384 17.17 -0.31 -50.47
C GLY A 384 16.87 -1.59 -51.26
N ALA A 385 17.86 -2.46 -51.44
CA ALA A 385 17.66 -3.75 -52.10
C ALA A 385 16.69 -4.66 -51.33
N LEU A 386 16.78 -4.70 -49.99
CA LEU A 386 15.87 -5.51 -49.17
C LEU A 386 14.41 -5.00 -49.26
N ALA A 387 14.21 -3.67 -49.21
CA ALA A 387 12.89 -3.06 -49.32
C ALA A 387 12.24 -3.30 -50.70
N ILE A 388 13.02 -3.24 -51.77
CA ILE A 388 12.56 -3.57 -53.13
C ILE A 388 12.19 -5.05 -53.21
N THR A 389 13.03 -5.94 -52.66
CA THR A 389 12.78 -7.39 -52.67
C THR A 389 11.51 -7.76 -51.91
N ILE A 390 11.28 -7.17 -50.73
CA ILE A 390 10.05 -7.35 -49.95
C ILE A 390 8.84 -6.82 -50.70
N SER A 391 8.94 -5.66 -51.35
CA SER A 391 7.84 -5.07 -52.14
C SER A 391 7.44 -5.95 -53.33
N VAL A 392 8.43 -6.52 -54.03
CA VAL A 392 8.20 -7.43 -55.15
C VAL A 392 7.59 -8.75 -54.67
N LEU A 393 8.11 -9.34 -53.58
CA LEU A 393 7.54 -10.56 -52.99
C LEU A 393 6.10 -10.35 -52.51
N PHE A 394 5.80 -9.21 -51.91
CA PHE A 394 4.45 -8.86 -51.48
C PHE A 394 3.50 -8.70 -52.67
N GLY A 395 3.94 -8.02 -53.74
CA GLY A 395 3.18 -7.89 -54.99
C GLY A 395 2.89 -9.23 -55.67
N ILE A 396 3.89 -10.13 -55.74
CA ILE A 396 3.71 -11.48 -56.29
C ILE A 396 2.75 -12.30 -55.42
N SER A 397 2.82 -12.16 -54.10
CA SER A 397 1.93 -12.86 -53.16
C SER A 397 0.47 -12.43 -53.32
N LEU A 398 0.22 -11.13 -53.51
CA LEU A 398 -1.12 -10.61 -53.81
C LEU A 398 -1.65 -11.14 -55.14
N LEU A 399 -0.82 -11.16 -56.19
CA LEU A 399 -1.19 -11.73 -57.49
C LEU A 399 -1.52 -13.23 -57.41
N MET A 400 -0.75 -13.99 -56.63
CA MET A 400 -1.03 -15.42 -56.41
C MET A 400 -2.33 -15.64 -55.63
N LEU A 401 -2.63 -14.77 -54.65
CA LEU A 401 -3.89 -14.80 -53.92
C LEU A 401 -5.08 -14.55 -54.86
N ASP A 402 -4.99 -13.54 -55.72
CA ASP A 402 -6.03 -13.22 -56.71
C ASP A 402 -6.22 -14.31 -57.78
N LEU A 403 -5.13 -14.94 -58.26
CA LEU A 403 -5.28 -16.08 -59.17
C LEU A 403 -5.93 -17.28 -58.48
N SER A 404 -5.61 -17.51 -57.20
CA SER A 404 -6.18 -18.63 -56.45
C SER A 404 -7.68 -18.47 -56.22
N THR A 405 -8.15 -17.26 -55.88
CA THR A 405 -9.57 -16.95 -55.71
C THR A 405 -10.31 -17.07 -57.04
N LEU A 406 -9.74 -16.53 -58.13
CA LEU A 406 -10.33 -16.64 -59.47
C LEU A 406 -10.45 -18.10 -59.95
N SER A 407 -9.45 -18.93 -59.67
CA SER A 407 -9.47 -20.36 -60.03
C SER A 407 -10.59 -21.13 -59.30
N ARG A 408 -10.81 -20.79 -58.02
CA ARG A 408 -11.84 -21.40 -57.18
C ARG A 408 -13.24 -21.02 -57.64
N ASP A 409 -13.44 -19.77 -58.02
CA ASP A 409 -14.73 -19.28 -58.53
C ASP A 409 -15.07 -19.86 -59.91
N LEU A 410 -14.08 -19.99 -60.80
CA LEU A 410 -14.24 -20.69 -62.08
C LEU A 410 -14.62 -22.17 -61.89
N ALA A 411 -14.02 -22.85 -60.92
CA ALA A 411 -14.35 -24.24 -60.62
C ALA A 411 -15.79 -24.39 -60.09
N LEU A 412 -16.24 -23.45 -59.25
CA LEU A 412 -17.63 -23.40 -58.76
C LEU A 412 -18.61 -23.10 -59.90
N MET A 413 -18.30 -22.16 -60.78
CA MET A 413 -19.13 -21.84 -61.94
C MET A 413 -19.27 -23.04 -62.88
N LYS A 414 -18.18 -23.77 -63.15
CA LYS A 414 -18.21 -24.99 -63.97
C LYS A 414 -19.09 -26.09 -63.36
N ARG A 415 -19.03 -26.29 -62.04
CA ARG A 415 -19.91 -27.24 -61.33
C ARG A 415 -21.38 -26.83 -61.42
N ASN A 416 -21.68 -25.55 -61.26
CA ASN A 416 -23.06 -25.04 -61.36
C ASN A 416 -23.62 -25.17 -62.78
N LEU A 417 -22.84 -24.85 -63.82
CA LEU A 417 -23.22 -25.06 -65.21
C LEU A 417 -23.49 -26.54 -65.51
N THR A 418 -22.66 -27.44 -64.98
CA THR A 418 -22.84 -28.89 -65.16
C THR A 418 -24.14 -29.38 -64.49
N ASN A 419 -24.44 -28.88 -63.28
CA ASN A 419 -25.66 -29.21 -62.57
C ASN A 419 -26.92 -28.63 -63.25
N LEU A 420 -26.84 -27.42 -63.80
CA LEU A 420 -27.91 -26.82 -64.62
C LEU A 420 -28.18 -27.64 -65.87
N LYS A 421 -27.13 -28.05 -66.59
CA LYS A 421 -27.25 -28.91 -67.78
C LYS A 421 -27.93 -30.25 -67.43
N ARG A 422 -27.50 -30.92 -66.35
CA ARG A 422 -28.13 -32.16 -65.87
C ARG A 422 -29.60 -31.97 -65.49
N ARG A 423 -29.97 -30.85 -64.86
CA ARG A 423 -31.37 -30.53 -64.53
C ARG A 423 -32.21 -30.29 -65.79
N LEU A 424 -31.65 -29.66 -66.81
CA LEU A 424 -32.30 -29.45 -68.10
C LEU A 424 -32.51 -30.77 -68.86
N ASP A 425 -31.51 -31.63 -68.88
CA ASP A 425 -31.60 -32.96 -69.50
C ASP A 425 -32.62 -33.85 -68.75
N ALA A 426 -32.65 -33.80 -67.41
CA ALA A 426 -33.66 -34.50 -66.60
C ALA A 426 -35.08 -33.98 -66.84
N ARG A 427 -35.27 -32.66 -67.01
CA ARG A 427 -36.58 -32.07 -67.37
C ARG A 427 -37.02 -32.47 -68.79
N ARG A 428 -36.10 -32.55 -69.75
CA ARG A 428 -36.40 -33.05 -71.10
C ARG A 428 -36.81 -34.52 -71.10
N LEU A 429 -36.19 -35.34 -70.25
CA LEU A 429 -36.58 -36.75 -70.07
C LEU A 429 -37.95 -36.91 -69.40
N GLN A 430 -38.34 -35.99 -68.51
CA GLN A 430 -39.68 -35.98 -67.90
C GLN A 430 -40.77 -35.46 -68.86
N ALA A 431 -40.45 -34.55 -69.77
CA ALA A 431 -41.38 -34.06 -70.79
C ALA A 431 -41.65 -35.05 -71.94
N ASN A 432 -40.81 -36.09 -72.08
CA ASN A 432 -40.94 -37.16 -73.08
C ASN A 432 -41.43 -38.50 -72.50
N LYS A 433 -42.02 -38.50 -71.29
CA LYS A 433 -42.76 -39.66 -70.79
C LYS A 433 -44.20 -39.61 -71.36
N PRO A 434 -44.64 -40.63 -72.11
CA PRO A 434 -45.95 -40.68 -72.74
C PRO A 434 -47.11 -40.71 -71.73
#